data_AF-A0A351MB11-F1
#
_entry.id   AF-A0A351MB11-F1
#
_cell.length_a   1.000
_cell.length_b   1.000
_cell.length_c   1.000
_cell.angle_alpha   90.00
_cell.angle_beta   90.00
_cell.angle_gamma   90.00
#
_symmetry.space_group_name_H-M   'P 1'
#
loop_
_entity.id
_entity.type
_entity.pdbx_description
1 polymer ?
#
loop_
_entity_poly.entity_id
_entity_poly.type
_entity_poly.pdbx_seq_one_letter_code
_entity_poly.pdbx_strand_id
1 'polypeptide(L)'
;MAWKQIWMPRRSLTTVALLLISALPVQSEGVPKRRIALDGQCALGWVYGHRILTDCTVTWLDPHNGETFCFTTRTARDRFVKTSSENIERARAHYQSATNSTGGD
;
A
#
# COMPACT_ATOMS: atom_id res chain seq x y z
N MET A 1 33.09 23.99 -15.69
CA MET A 1 32.26 24.61 -14.63
C MET A 1 31.67 25.87 -15.24
N ALA A 2 30.57 25.74 -15.97
CA ALA A 2 29.20 25.69 -15.48
C ALA A 2 28.69 27.07 -15.01
N TRP A 3 27.83 27.63 -15.86
CA TRP A 3 26.70 28.51 -15.57
C TRP A 3 26.94 30.02 -15.51
N LYS A 4 26.74 30.68 -16.66
CA LYS A 4 25.86 31.86 -16.86
C LYS A 4 26.09 32.45 -18.25
N GLN A 5 25.05 32.52 -19.07
CA GLN A 5 24.73 33.53 -20.09
C GLN A 5 23.29 33.18 -20.53
N ILE A 6 22.22 33.77 -19.98
CA ILE A 6 21.58 35.02 -20.41
C ILE A 6 21.81 35.31 -21.90
N TRP A 7 20.93 34.80 -22.76
CA TRP A 7 20.67 35.39 -24.06
C TRP A 7 19.26 35.02 -24.54
N MET A 8 18.30 35.92 -24.33
CA MET A 8 17.11 35.97 -25.19
C MET A 8 17.43 36.88 -26.37
N PRO A 9 17.16 36.46 -27.60
CA PRO A 9 16.79 37.38 -28.65
C PRO A 9 15.26 37.38 -28.78
N ARG A 10 14.71 38.54 -28.43
CA ARG A 10 13.33 38.96 -28.62
C ARG A 10 13.16 39.41 -30.08
N ARG A 11 12.35 38.72 -30.88
CA ARG A 11 11.70 39.11 -32.17
C ARG A 11 11.17 37.82 -32.83
N SER A 12 9.96 37.70 -33.39
CA SER A 12 9.08 38.67 -34.06
C SER A 12 7.62 38.22 -33.94
N LEU A 13 6.70 39.20 -34.02
CA LEU A 13 5.27 39.01 -34.19
C LEU A 13 4.91 38.18 -35.44
N THR A 14 3.67 37.66 -35.43
CA THR A 14 2.92 36.87 -36.45
C THR A 14 3.16 35.36 -36.31
N THR A 15 2.21 34.54 -35.86
CA THR A 15 0.87 34.33 -36.43
C THR A 15 -0.01 33.62 -35.39
N VAL A 16 -1.30 33.95 -35.34
CA VAL A 16 -2.34 33.21 -34.61
C VAL A 16 -2.28 31.74 -35.04
N ALA A 17 -1.91 30.83 -34.12
CA ALA A 17 -1.98 29.40 -34.33
C ALA A 17 -2.88 28.77 -33.25
N LEU A 18 -3.94 28.15 -33.75
CA LEU A 18 -5.02 27.50 -33.05
C LEU A 18 -4.56 26.53 -31.95
N LEU A 19 -5.34 26.55 -30.86
CA LEU A 19 -5.85 25.39 -30.12
C LEU A 19 -5.25 24.02 -30.51
N LEU A 20 -4.29 23.55 -29.73
CA LEU A 20 -4.06 22.12 -29.51
C LEU A 20 -3.88 21.91 -28.00
N ILE A 21 -4.99 21.77 -27.29
CA ILE A 21 -5.01 21.12 -25.99
C ILE A 21 -4.67 19.66 -26.29
N SER A 22 -3.39 19.30 -26.24
CA SER A 22 -2.96 17.92 -26.31
C SER A 22 -3.59 17.19 -25.13
N ALA A 23 -4.55 16.32 -25.42
CA ALA A 23 -5.10 15.37 -24.47
C ALA A 23 -3.97 14.47 -23.97
N LEU A 24 -3.33 14.86 -22.88
CA LEU A 24 -2.48 13.94 -22.12
C LEU A 24 -3.43 12.88 -21.56
N PRO A 25 -3.23 11.59 -21.88
CA PRO A 25 -3.97 10.54 -21.19
C PRO A 25 -3.66 10.69 -19.71
N VAL A 26 -4.69 10.95 -18.91
CA VAL A 26 -4.61 10.80 -17.46
C VAL A 26 -4.17 9.35 -17.24
N GLN A 27 -2.91 9.17 -16.87
CA GLN A 27 -2.40 7.85 -16.51
C GLN A 27 -3.07 7.51 -15.20
N SER A 28 -4.19 6.77 -15.30
CA SER A 28 -4.75 6.03 -14.19
C SER A 28 -3.69 5.02 -13.80
N GLU A 29 -2.81 5.40 -12.87
CA GLU A 29 -1.92 4.48 -12.19
C GLU A 29 -2.80 3.38 -11.62
N GLY A 30 -2.82 2.23 -12.28
CA GLY A 30 -3.62 1.09 -11.84
C GLY A 30 -3.28 0.82 -10.39
N VAL A 31 -4.29 0.85 -9.50
CA VAL A 31 -4.08 0.60 -8.08
C VAL A 31 -3.33 -0.71 -7.96
N PRO A 32 -2.08 -0.72 -7.44
CA PRO A 32 -1.29 -1.94 -7.39
C PRO A 32 -2.08 -2.97 -6.59
N LYS A 33 -2.17 -4.20 -7.12
CA LYS A 33 -2.81 -5.33 -6.42
C LYS A 33 -2.07 -5.54 -5.11
N ARG A 34 -2.65 -5.04 -4.03
CA ARG A 34 -2.08 -5.08 -2.69
C ARG A 34 -2.06 -6.53 -2.22
N ARG A 35 -0.90 -7.06 -1.85
CA ARG A 35 -0.81 -8.38 -1.19
C ARG A 35 -1.39 -8.24 0.21
N ILE A 36 -2.63 -8.69 0.39
CA ILE A 36 -3.29 -8.71 1.69
C ILE A 36 -2.83 -9.97 2.43
N ALA A 37 -2.30 -9.80 3.64
CA ALA A 37 -1.90 -10.90 4.49
C ALA A 37 -3.11 -11.49 5.25
N LEU A 38 -2.98 -12.77 5.64
CA LEU A 38 -3.91 -13.45 6.58
C LEU A 38 -5.38 -13.41 6.12
N ASP A 39 -5.61 -13.48 4.81
CA ASP A 39 -6.93 -13.35 4.17
C ASP A 39 -7.72 -12.10 4.61
N GLY A 40 -7.01 -11.01 4.92
CA GLY A 40 -7.63 -9.75 5.33
C GLY A 40 -8.21 -9.77 6.75
N GLN A 41 -7.89 -10.77 7.55
CA GLN A 41 -8.35 -10.86 8.94
C GLN A 41 -7.45 -10.04 9.87
N CYS A 42 -7.95 -9.75 11.08
CA CYS A 42 -7.23 -8.92 12.04
C CYS A 42 -5.89 -9.57 12.42
N ALA A 43 -4.78 -8.91 12.05
CA ALA A 43 -3.45 -9.45 12.29
C ALA A 43 -3.15 -9.58 13.78
N LEU A 44 -3.53 -8.57 14.60
CA LEU A 44 -3.40 -8.67 16.06
C LEU A 44 -4.34 -9.74 16.65
N GLY A 45 -5.50 -10.00 16.03
CA GLY A 45 -6.35 -11.14 16.41
C GLY A 45 -5.59 -12.45 16.28
N TRP A 46 -4.93 -12.66 15.14
CA TRP A 46 -4.11 -13.84 14.88
C TRP A 46 -2.90 -13.96 15.81
N VAL A 47 -2.29 -12.86 16.25
CA VAL A 47 -1.24 -12.87 17.28
C VAL A 47 -1.70 -13.59 18.56
N TYR A 48 -2.99 -13.50 18.89
CA TYR A 48 -3.61 -14.16 20.05
C TYR A 48 -4.37 -15.44 19.68
N GLY A 49 -4.25 -15.93 18.44
CA GLY A 49 -4.94 -17.14 17.98
C GLY A 49 -6.43 -16.94 17.69
N HIS A 50 -6.90 -15.70 17.52
CA HIS A 50 -8.30 -15.40 17.27
C HIS A 50 -8.57 -15.03 15.80
N ARG A 51 -9.57 -15.68 15.23
CA ARG A 51 -10.10 -15.38 13.90
C ARG A 51 -11.08 -14.20 13.98
N ILE A 52 -10.65 -13.01 13.58
CA ILE A 52 -11.49 -11.81 13.63
C ILE A 52 -11.59 -11.20 12.23
N LEU A 53 -12.81 -11.19 11.69
CA LEU A 53 -13.11 -10.53 10.42
C LEU A 53 -13.00 -9.01 10.55
N THR A 54 -12.53 -8.37 9.50
CA THR A 54 -12.43 -6.92 9.40
C THR A 54 -12.70 -6.49 7.96
N ASP A 55 -13.16 -5.26 7.79
CA ASP A 55 -13.33 -4.61 6.50
C ASP A 55 -12.01 -4.04 5.94
N CYS A 56 -10.88 -4.27 6.62
CA CYS A 56 -9.56 -3.77 6.25
C CYS A 56 -9.49 -2.23 6.11
N THR A 57 -10.35 -1.47 6.80
CA THR A 57 -10.29 0.01 6.79
C THR A 57 -9.10 0.56 7.58
N VAL A 58 -8.61 -0.19 8.58
CA VAL A 58 -7.37 0.09 9.29
C VAL A 58 -6.31 -0.90 8.83
N THR A 59 -5.29 -0.40 8.13
CA THR A 59 -4.21 -1.22 7.59
C THR A 59 -2.83 -0.77 8.06
N TRP A 60 -1.86 -1.68 7.97
CA TRP A 60 -0.44 -1.37 8.00
C TRP A 60 0.27 -2.13 6.88
N LEU A 61 1.13 -1.43 6.13
CA LEU A 61 1.99 -2.00 5.10
C LEU A 61 3.33 -2.36 5.74
N ASP A 62 3.71 -3.63 5.66
CA ASP A 62 5.02 -4.08 6.11
C ASP A 62 6.11 -3.48 5.19
N PRO A 63 7.02 -2.66 5.72
CA PRO A 63 8.05 -2.00 4.93
C PRO A 63 9.09 -2.98 4.34
N HIS A 64 9.16 -4.23 4.82
CA HIS A 64 10.17 -5.20 4.39
C HIS A 64 9.70 -6.08 3.23
N ASN A 65 8.44 -6.51 3.22
CA ASN A 65 7.90 -7.43 2.20
C ASN A 65 6.73 -6.86 1.38
N GLY A 66 6.24 -5.66 1.73
CA GLY A 66 5.13 -5.00 1.05
C GLY A 66 3.76 -5.68 1.24
N GLU A 67 3.61 -6.56 2.21
CA GLU A 67 2.32 -7.13 2.58
C GLU A 67 1.51 -6.14 3.43
N THR A 68 0.19 -6.12 3.21
CA THR A 68 -0.72 -5.31 4.01
C THR A 68 -1.46 -6.18 5.01
N PHE A 69 -1.36 -5.80 6.28
CA PHE A 69 -2.08 -6.38 7.40
C PHE A 69 -3.31 -5.54 7.74
N CYS A 70 -4.43 -6.19 8.04
CA CYS A 70 -5.69 -5.55 8.42
C CYS A 70 -5.92 -5.59 9.94
N PHE A 71 -6.64 -4.60 10.47
CA PHE A 71 -6.90 -4.45 11.89
C PHE A 71 -8.33 -3.96 12.15
N THR A 72 -8.93 -4.41 13.24
CA THR A 72 -10.25 -3.93 13.67
C THR A 72 -10.23 -2.50 14.22
N THR A 73 -9.10 -2.04 14.74
CA THR A 73 -8.96 -0.69 15.32
C THR A 73 -7.54 -0.14 15.11
N ARG A 74 -7.39 1.19 15.18
CA ARG A 74 -6.06 1.85 15.16
C ARG A 74 -5.20 1.40 16.33
N THR A 75 -5.78 1.23 17.53
CA THR A 75 -5.06 0.71 18.70
C THR A 75 -4.49 -0.68 18.47
N ALA A 76 -5.24 -1.57 17.80
CA ALA A 76 -4.75 -2.90 17.46
C ALA A 76 -3.56 -2.84 16.49
N ARG A 77 -3.65 -1.99 15.45
CA ARG A 77 -2.53 -1.72 14.54
C ARG A 77 -1.31 -1.20 15.30
N ASP A 78 -1.48 -0.20 16.14
CA ASP A 78 -0.36 0.44 16.84
C ASP A 78 0.33 -0.52 17.81
N ARG A 79 -0.43 -1.40 18.47
CA ARG A 79 0.14 -2.50 19.29
C ARG A 79 0.92 -3.49 18.44
N PHE A 80 0.38 -3.89 17.28
CA PHE A 80 1.02 -4.82 16.38
C PHE A 80 2.36 -4.28 15.85
N VAL A 81 2.41 -3.01 15.45
CA VAL A 81 3.59 -2.38 14.82
C VAL A 81 4.74 -2.18 15.81
N LYS A 82 4.47 -2.02 17.11
CA LYS A 82 5.52 -1.88 18.15
C LYS A 82 6.52 -3.03 18.17
N THR A 83 6.04 -4.25 17.91
CA THR A 83 6.86 -5.47 17.84
C THR A 83 6.49 -6.25 16.56
N SER A 84 6.46 -5.56 15.42
CA SER A 84 5.94 -6.09 14.16
C SER A 84 6.57 -7.42 13.76
N SER A 85 7.89 -7.58 13.86
CA SER A 85 8.57 -8.83 13.49
C SER A 85 8.03 -10.05 14.27
N GLU A 86 8.00 -9.96 15.61
CA GLU A 86 7.48 -11.05 16.47
C GLU A 86 5.99 -11.30 16.22
N ASN A 87 5.22 -10.23 16.07
CA ASN A 87 3.78 -10.34 15.85
C ASN A 87 3.45 -10.95 14.48
N ILE A 88 4.21 -10.64 13.44
CA ILE A 88 4.04 -11.25 12.10
C ILE A 88 4.32 -12.74 12.17
N GLU A 89 5.42 -13.15 12.81
CA GLU A 89 5.77 -14.55 12.99
C GLU A 89 4.66 -15.33 13.72
N ARG A 90 4.24 -14.83 14.89
CA ARG A 90 3.18 -15.45 15.70
C ARG A 90 1.83 -15.49 14.98
N ALA A 91 1.44 -14.40 14.33
CA ALA A 91 0.18 -14.34 13.59
C ALA A 91 0.17 -15.35 12.42
N ARG A 92 1.28 -15.47 11.68
CA ARG A 92 1.40 -16.45 10.59
C ARG A 92 1.36 -17.88 11.12
N ALA A 93 2.02 -18.16 12.24
CA ALA A 93 1.98 -19.50 12.86
C ALA A 93 0.55 -19.91 13.22
N HIS A 94 -0.20 -19.04 13.90
CA HIS A 94 -1.60 -19.32 14.25
C HIS A 94 -2.50 -19.44 13.01
N TYR A 95 -2.32 -18.55 12.03
CA TYR A 95 -3.07 -18.58 10.78
C TYR A 95 -2.85 -19.89 10.02
N GLN A 96 -1.59 -20.28 9.80
CA GLN A 96 -1.23 -21.52 9.10
C GLN A 96 -1.75 -22.75 9.83
N SER A 97 -1.65 -22.77 11.17
CA SER A 97 -2.22 -23.86 11.97
C SER A 97 -3.74 -23.97 11.76
N ALA A 98 -4.45 -22.85 11.73
CA ALA A 98 -5.91 -22.86 11.55
C ALA A 98 -6.34 -23.22 10.12
N THR A 99 -5.60 -22.76 9.10
CA THR A 99 -5.94 -23.03 7.69
C THR A 99 -5.55 -24.45 7.25
N ASN A 100 -4.47 -25.01 7.80
CA ASN A 100 -4.09 -26.40 7.50
C ASN A 100 -5.12 -27.41 8.04
N SER A 101 -5.81 -27.08 9.13
CA SER A 101 -6.91 -27.90 9.66
C SER A 101 -8.22 -27.79 8.87
N THR A 102 -8.35 -26.84 7.95
CA THR A 102 -9.59 -26.59 7.19
C THR A 102 -9.48 -26.98 5.71
N GLY A 103 -8.37 -27.59 5.28
CA GLY A 103 -8.12 -28.06 3.91
C GLY A 103 -8.27 -29.57 3.69
N GLY A 104 -8.99 -30.26 4.59
CA GLY A 104 -9.20 -31.72 4.54
C GLY A 104 -10.67 -32.09 4.46
N ASP A 105 -11.40 -31.50 3.51
CA ASP A 105 -12.75 -31.93 3.10
C ASP A 105 -12.78 -32.14 1.57
#